data_AF-A0A8J2SSQ0-F1
#
_entry.id   AF-A0A8J2SSQ0-F1
#
_cell.length_a   1.000
_cell.length_b   1.000
_cell.length_c   1.000
_cell.angle_alpha   90.00
_cell.angle_beta   90.00
_cell.angle_gamma   90.00
#
_symmetry.space_group_name_H-M   'P 1'
#
loop_
_entity.id
_entity.type
_entity.pdbx_description
1 polymer ?
#
loop_
_entity_poly.entity_id
_entity_poly.type
_entity_poly.pdbx_seq_one_letter_code
_entity_poly.pdbx_strand_id
1 'polypeptide(L)'
;MTLPRPPPPARAASDEAWLDAADDIRRRRDLLVAGLRSGDVRSASQAALATCALLERVAAADDWRTAAVLLRRLRRVGGGVVRAAPGALSVGNVLRRALLVVREEYARNLRESTSIKDDAGLQRSLGDVLAARSAPDALADRDDRRDVELEALRDDVLDQLRDLADEIANAREAVAARAPGLVAPGAVVLTAGRSRSVAAFLRRAAPAEVVVVDEDGRAAAALARALPAAAVTRVTAAAAAAVAGRCRCAVLGCSAALADGGIIAQPGARLVAEACAARRKPVLALCALYKLAPLHHPGAAAARAAVAADMSLGAALPFGALPCDAGADPLAAPAPAVRHPRADAVPPDLVDLLVTNAGVHAPSYAPRLLAEMYAPEDHDLLRAEL
;
A
#
# COMPACT_ATOMS: atom_id res chain seq x y z
N MET A 1 -26.03 10.12 33.51
CA MET A 1 -24.80 10.74 34.05
C MET A 1 -23.62 10.05 33.42
N THR A 2 -23.01 10.66 32.41
CA THR A 2 -21.77 10.19 31.79
C THR A 2 -20.62 10.43 32.75
N LEU A 3 -19.98 9.36 33.21
CA LEU A 3 -18.79 9.46 34.04
C LEU A 3 -17.70 10.25 33.30
N PRO A 4 -16.96 11.15 33.96
CA PRO A 4 -15.85 11.86 33.34
C PRO A 4 -14.77 10.86 32.92
N ARG A 5 -14.26 11.02 31.69
CA ARG A 5 -13.16 10.22 31.17
C ARG A 5 -11.96 10.31 32.13
N PRO A 6 -11.30 9.18 32.46
CA PRO A 6 -10.05 9.23 33.19
C PRO A 6 -9.01 10.01 32.37
N PRO A 7 -8.12 10.79 33.02
CA PRO A 7 -7.05 11.49 32.33
C PRO A 7 -6.12 10.46 31.65
N PRO A 8 -5.54 10.78 30.48
CA PRO A 8 -4.59 9.89 29.83
C PRO A 8 -3.41 9.61 30.76
N PRO A 9 -2.82 8.40 30.72
CA PRO A 9 -1.71 8.05 31.59
C PRO A 9 -0.53 9.00 31.37
N ALA A 10 0.19 9.37 32.44
CA ALA A 10 1.29 10.35 32.42
C ALA A 10 2.40 10.06 31.38
N ARG A 11 2.52 8.82 30.90
CA ARG A 11 3.44 8.41 29.81
C ARG A 11 3.03 8.93 28.42
N ALA A 12 1.75 9.21 28.17
CA ALA A 12 1.29 9.74 26.90
C ALA A 12 1.70 11.22 26.70
N ALA A 13 1.82 11.98 27.78
CA ALA A 13 2.24 13.38 27.74
C ALA A 13 3.74 13.55 27.40
N SER A 14 4.61 12.62 27.83
CA SER A 14 6.04 12.64 27.46
C SER A 14 6.27 12.29 26.00
N ASP A 15 5.41 11.46 25.41
CA ASP A 15 5.49 11.08 24.00
C ASP A 15 4.99 12.21 23.07
N GLU A 16 4.09 13.10 23.53
CA GLU A 16 3.72 14.32 22.77
C GLU A 16 4.83 15.37 22.80
N ALA A 17 5.43 15.60 23.98
CA ALA A 17 6.52 16.57 24.14
C ALA A 17 7.74 16.26 23.27
N TRP A 18 8.02 14.98 23.01
CA TRP A 18 9.09 14.54 22.12
C TRP A 18 8.88 15.01 20.67
N LEU A 19 7.68 14.81 20.12
CA LEU A 19 7.41 15.16 18.72
C LEU A 19 7.38 16.68 18.51
N ASP A 20 7.04 17.42 19.56
CA ASP A 20 7.14 18.87 19.61
C ASP A 20 8.60 19.35 19.68
N ALA A 21 9.49 18.61 20.34
CA ALA A 21 10.93 18.87 20.30
C ALA A 21 11.60 18.42 18.97
N ALA A 22 11.07 17.38 18.33
CA ALA A 22 11.59 16.80 17.08
C ALA A 22 11.09 17.55 15.83
N ASP A 23 11.50 18.81 15.75
CA ASP A 23 11.17 19.79 14.72
C ASP A 23 11.30 19.27 13.27
N ASP A 24 12.39 18.56 12.95
CA ASP A 24 12.61 18.02 11.59
C ASP A 24 11.61 16.92 11.23
N ILE A 25 11.36 15.98 12.14
CA ILE A 25 10.43 14.86 11.94
C ILE A 25 9.01 15.41 11.74
N ARG A 26 8.60 16.37 12.57
CA ARG A 26 7.29 17.02 12.46
C ARG A 26 7.12 17.74 11.12
N ARG A 27 8.11 18.55 10.71
CA ARG A 27 8.07 19.24 9.40
C ARG A 27 7.98 18.27 8.24
N ARG A 28 8.76 17.19 8.24
CA ARG A 28 8.72 16.19 7.16
C ARG A 28 7.42 15.42 7.10
N ARG A 29 6.85 15.07 8.26
CA ARG A 29 5.50 14.49 8.36
C ARG A 29 4.47 15.41 7.72
N ASP A 30 4.49 16.69 8.07
CA ASP A 30 3.52 17.66 7.59
C ASP A 30 3.67 17.93 6.09
N LEU A 31 4.91 17.98 5.58
CA LEU A 31 5.19 18.05 4.14
C LEU A 31 4.68 16.82 3.38
N LEU A 32 4.88 15.61 3.94
CA LEU A 32 4.35 14.39 3.34
C LEU A 32 2.82 14.40 3.31
N VAL A 33 2.17 14.80 4.41
CA VAL A 33 0.71 14.93 4.48
C VAL A 33 0.19 15.96 3.48
N ALA A 34 0.83 17.12 3.39
CA ALA A 34 0.48 18.16 2.42
C ALA A 34 0.61 17.64 0.98
N GLY A 35 1.72 16.97 0.65
CA GLY A 35 1.96 16.40 -0.68
C GLY A 35 1.00 15.25 -1.05
N LEU A 36 0.53 14.47 -0.07
CA LEU A 36 -0.49 13.45 -0.27
C LEU A 36 -1.87 14.06 -0.54
N ARG A 37 -2.22 15.15 0.15
CA ARG A 37 -3.50 15.86 -0.01
C ARG A 37 -3.57 16.70 -1.29
N SER A 38 -2.48 17.39 -1.63
CA SER A 38 -2.39 18.19 -2.86
C SER A 38 -2.34 17.31 -4.12
N GLY A 39 -1.94 16.04 -3.98
CA GLY A 39 -1.70 15.13 -5.10
C GLY A 39 -0.34 15.34 -5.77
N ASP A 40 0.61 16.04 -5.14
CA ASP A 40 2.00 16.12 -5.60
C ASP A 40 2.69 14.76 -5.51
N VAL A 41 2.36 13.99 -4.47
CA VAL A 41 2.74 12.58 -4.33
C VAL A 41 1.77 11.75 -5.17
N ARG A 42 2.05 11.70 -6.49
CA ARG A 42 1.15 11.11 -7.49
C ARG A 42 1.14 9.58 -7.51
N SER A 43 1.98 8.92 -6.74
CA SER A 43 2.13 7.48 -6.83
C SER A 43 2.37 6.76 -5.53
N ALA A 44 1.82 5.55 -5.43
CA ALA A 44 2.00 4.66 -4.29
C ALA A 44 3.47 4.39 -3.95
N SER A 45 4.35 4.29 -4.97
CA SER A 45 5.80 4.11 -4.76
C SER A 45 6.45 5.35 -4.14
N GLN A 46 6.10 6.56 -4.59
CA GLN A 46 6.62 7.81 -3.99
C GLN A 46 6.12 7.96 -2.55
N ALA A 47 4.83 7.68 -2.30
CA ALA A 47 4.27 7.69 -0.96
C ALA A 47 4.96 6.69 -0.04
N ALA A 48 5.19 5.46 -0.52
CA ALA A 48 5.88 4.41 0.21
C ALA A 48 7.33 4.79 0.56
N LEU A 49 8.13 5.24 -0.43
CA LEU A 49 9.52 5.66 -0.21
C LEU A 49 9.64 6.87 0.72
N ALA A 50 8.76 7.88 0.57
CA ALA A 50 8.75 9.02 1.47
C ALA A 50 8.35 8.62 2.90
N THR A 51 7.47 7.62 3.05
CA THR A 51 7.14 7.05 4.35
C THR A 51 8.31 6.30 4.96
N CYS A 52 9.01 5.44 4.20
CA CYS A 52 10.23 4.76 4.66
C CYS A 52 11.27 5.78 5.16
N ALA A 53 11.55 6.82 4.37
CA ALA A 53 12.50 7.86 4.75
C ALA A 53 12.06 8.68 5.98
N LEU A 54 10.75 8.78 6.26
CA LEU A 54 10.25 9.39 7.49
C LEU A 54 10.46 8.45 8.69
N LEU A 55 10.16 7.17 8.54
CA LEU A 55 10.30 6.16 9.60
C LEU A 55 11.76 5.87 9.94
N GLU A 56 12.65 5.85 8.94
CA GLU A 56 14.11 5.76 9.15
C GLU A 56 14.63 6.90 10.03
N ARG A 57 14.15 8.13 9.82
CA ARG A 57 14.53 9.28 10.68
C ARG A 57 14.03 9.15 12.11
N VAL A 58 12.85 8.54 12.30
CA VAL A 58 12.34 8.25 13.64
C VAL A 58 13.20 7.19 14.33
N ALA A 59 13.61 6.15 13.60
CA ALA A 59 14.50 5.11 14.11
C ALA A 59 15.92 5.62 14.40
N ALA A 60 16.43 6.55 13.58
CA ALA A 60 17.76 7.14 13.77
C ALA A 60 17.86 8.13 14.95
N ALA A 61 16.73 8.54 15.56
CA ALA A 61 16.75 9.52 16.65
C ALA A 61 17.30 8.89 17.96
N ASP A 62 18.23 9.55 18.66
CA ASP A 62 18.98 9.00 19.82
C ASP A 62 18.19 8.92 21.14
N ASP A 63 16.91 9.23 21.07
CA ASP A 63 16.06 9.54 22.21
C ASP A 63 15.11 8.38 22.59
N TRP A 64 15.24 7.21 21.97
CA TRP A 64 14.56 5.98 22.38
C TRP A 64 15.56 4.99 22.99
N ARG A 65 15.16 4.37 24.11
CA ARG A 65 15.99 3.42 24.89
C ARG A 65 15.47 1.98 24.89
N THR A 66 14.32 1.76 24.27
CA THR A 66 13.63 0.46 24.27
C THR A 66 12.87 0.30 22.96
N ALA A 67 12.78 -0.94 22.45
CA ALA A 67 12.00 -1.26 21.26
C ALA A 67 10.53 -0.83 21.38
N ALA A 68 9.91 -0.93 22.58
CA ALA A 68 8.56 -0.41 22.83
C ALA A 68 8.43 1.10 22.58
N VAL A 69 9.42 1.90 22.98
CA VAL A 69 9.41 3.35 22.73
C VAL A 69 9.48 3.62 21.24
N LEU A 70 10.35 2.90 20.52
CA LEU A 70 10.47 3.01 19.07
C LEU A 70 9.16 2.63 18.37
N LEU A 71 8.55 1.50 18.73
CA LEU A 71 7.26 1.06 18.17
C LEU A 71 6.15 2.10 18.39
N ARG A 72 6.04 2.67 19.60
CA ARG A 72 5.06 3.74 19.90
C ARG A 72 5.29 4.97 19.04
N ARG A 73 6.54 5.41 18.86
CA ARG A 73 6.88 6.58 18.05
C ARG A 73 6.62 6.38 16.56
N LEU A 74 6.99 5.22 16.03
CA LEU A 74 6.68 4.84 14.65
C LEU A 74 5.16 4.83 14.42
N ARG A 75 4.39 4.22 15.34
CA ARG A 75 2.92 4.23 15.30
C ARG A 75 2.35 5.65 15.35
N ARG A 76 2.87 6.51 16.21
CA ARG A 76 2.39 7.90 16.35
C ARG A 76 2.65 8.71 15.08
N VAL A 77 3.87 8.69 14.56
CA VAL A 77 4.25 9.45 13.37
C VAL A 77 3.56 8.89 12.13
N GLY A 78 3.69 7.59 11.88
CA GLY A 78 3.09 6.94 10.72
C GLY A 78 1.56 6.92 10.77
N GLY A 79 0.98 6.63 11.94
CA GLY A 79 -0.48 6.66 12.16
C GLY A 79 -1.06 8.05 11.94
N GLY A 80 -0.33 9.11 12.31
CA GLY A 80 -0.70 10.49 11.99
C GLY A 80 -0.82 10.73 10.47
N VAL A 81 0.11 10.21 9.68
CA VAL A 81 0.04 10.30 8.20
C VAL A 81 -1.13 9.48 7.64
N VAL A 82 -1.34 8.26 8.15
CA VAL A 82 -2.46 7.38 7.74
C VAL A 82 -3.81 8.04 8.02
N ARG A 83 -3.97 8.66 9.20
CA ARG A 83 -5.20 9.42 9.55
C ARG A 83 -5.41 10.63 8.64
N ALA A 84 -4.32 11.32 8.30
CA ALA A 84 -4.40 12.53 7.50
C ALA A 84 -4.68 12.29 6.01
N ALA A 85 -4.34 11.10 5.50
CA ALA A 85 -4.52 10.69 4.10
C ALA A 85 -4.94 9.21 3.99
N PRO A 86 -6.19 8.84 4.34
CA PRO A 86 -6.63 7.44 4.41
C PRO A 86 -6.67 6.71 3.06
N GLY A 87 -6.75 7.45 1.93
CA GLY A 87 -6.71 6.85 0.59
C GLY A 87 -5.32 6.32 0.19
N ALA A 88 -4.25 6.72 0.86
CA ALA A 88 -2.88 6.33 0.56
C ALA A 88 -2.47 5.03 1.28
N LEU A 89 -3.11 3.91 0.93
CA LEU A 89 -2.95 2.61 1.62
C LEU A 89 -1.50 2.12 1.74
N SER A 90 -0.64 2.45 0.76
CA SER A 90 0.79 2.07 0.80
C SER A 90 1.53 2.66 2.00
N VAL A 91 1.11 3.81 2.53
CA VAL A 91 1.70 4.43 3.73
C VAL A 91 1.48 3.53 4.94
N GLY A 92 0.23 3.09 5.16
CA GLY A 92 -0.09 2.20 6.26
C GLY A 92 0.59 0.84 6.12
N ASN A 93 0.69 0.31 4.90
CA ASN A 93 1.38 -0.95 4.63
C ASN A 93 2.87 -0.87 4.96
N VAL A 94 3.55 0.22 4.56
CA VAL A 94 4.96 0.46 4.91
C VAL A 94 5.15 0.60 6.41
N LEU A 95 4.25 1.31 7.10
CA LEU A 95 4.29 1.41 8.56
C LEU A 95 4.21 0.03 9.22
N ARG A 96 3.28 -0.84 8.80
CA ARG A 96 3.18 -2.21 9.33
C ARG A 96 4.46 -3.02 9.09
N ARG A 97 5.08 -2.90 7.92
CA ARG A 97 6.38 -3.57 7.64
C ARG A 97 7.47 -3.05 8.56
N ALA A 98 7.57 -1.73 8.75
CA ALA A 98 8.55 -1.14 9.66
C ALA A 98 8.34 -1.59 11.11
N LEU A 99 7.09 -1.68 11.57
CA LEU A 99 6.78 -2.21 12.90
C LEU A 99 7.13 -3.70 13.04
N LEU A 100 6.96 -4.50 11.98
CA LEU A 100 7.40 -5.89 11.98
C LEU A 100 8.92 -6.00 12.04
N VAL A 101 9.65 -5.20 11.24
CA VAL A 101 11.12 -5.14 11.25
C VAL A 101 11.65 -4.92 12.67
N VAL A 102 11.14 -3.89 13.37
CA VAL A 102 11.57 -3.61 14.76
C VAL A 102 11.34 -4.81 15.68
N ARG A 103 10.21 -5.53 15.52
CA ARG A 103 9.91 -6.72 16.33
C ARG A 103 10.83 -7.89 16.02
N GLU A 104 11.12 -8.13 14.75
CA GLU A 104 11.98 -9.23 14.31
C GLU A 104 13.43 -9.02 14.70
N GLU A 105 13.94 -7.79 14.55
CA GLU A 105 15.30 -7.43 14.97
C GLU A 105 15.47 -7.49 16.49
N TYR A 106 14.48 -7.02 17.25
CA TYR A 106 14.48 -7.15 18.70
C TYR A 106 14.47 -8.62 19.15
N ALA A 107 13.64 -9.46 18.52
CA ALA A 107 13.58 -10.89 18.83
C ALA A 107 14.87 -11.63 18.43
N ARG A 108 15.53 -11.21 17.34
CA ARG A 108 16.82 -11.77 16.91
C ARG A 108 17.93 -11.42 17.90
N ASN A 109 18.07 -10.15 18.24
CA ASN A 109 19.02 -9.67 19.25
C ASN A 109 18.83 -10.42 20.58
N LEU A 110 17.57 -10.61 21.04
CA LEU A 110 17.30 -11.36 22.26
C LEU A 110 17.81 -12.82 22.18
N ARG A 111 17.68 -13.49 21.04
CA ARG A 111 18.18 -14.87 20.84
C ARG A 111 19.70 -14.94 20.83
N GLU A 112 20.36 -13.96 20.21
CA GLU A 112 21.82 -13.90 20.18
C GLU A 112 22.38 -13.66 21.59
N SER A 113 21.78 -12.76 22.36
CA SER A 113 22.12 -12.58 23.77
C SER A 113 21.87 -13.83 24.63
N THR A 114 20.93 -14.71 24.26
CA THR A 114 20.75 -16.01 24.94
C THR A 114 21.82 -17.03 24.56
N SER A 115 22.17 -17.13 23.28
CA SER A 115 23.18 -18.10 22.82
C SER A 115 24.58 -17.82 23.39
N ILE A 116 24.88 -16.57 23.75
CA ILE A 116 26.16 -16.19 24.37
C ILE A 116 26.19 -16.53 25.88
N LYS A 117 25.03 -16.63 26.55
CA LYS A 117 24.91 -16.86 28.01
C LYS A 117 24.67 -18.33 28.41
N ASP A 118 24.56 -19.25 27.44
CA ASP A 118 24.29 -20.67 27.69
C ASP A 118 25.44 -21.46 28.37
N ASP A 119 26.61 -20.85 28.60
CA ASP A 119 27.64 -21.40 29.53
C ASP A 119 27.27 -21.23 31.02
N ALA A 120 26.20 -20.48 31.33
CA ALA A 120 25.76 -20.22 32.70
C ALA A 120 24.24 -20.43 32.90
N GLY A 121 23.73 -21.61 32.51
CA GLY A 121 22.63 -22.29 33.21
C GLY A 121 21.28 -21.58 33.42
N LEU A 122 20.92 -20.54 32.66
CA LEU A 122 19.61 -19.91 32.73
C LEU A 122 18.77 -20.26 31.49
N GLN A 123 18.03 -21.38 31.58
CA GLN A 123 17.08 -21.78 30.54
C GLN A 123 15.98 -20.71 30.39
N ARG A 124 16.09 -19.85 29.37
CA ARG A 124 14.96 -19.03 28.89
C ARG A 124 14.05 -19.93 28.04
N SER A 125 12.74 -19.88 28.30
CA SER A 125 11.78 -20.81 27.71
C SER A 125 11.56 -20.48 26.23
N LEU A 126 11.47 -21.52 25.38
CA LEU A 126 10.99 -21.43 23.99
C LEU A 126 9.69 -20.61 23.86
N GLY A 127 8.88 -20.57 24.92
CA GLY A 127 7.69 -19.74 25.04
C GLY A 127 7.95 -18.23 24.95
N ASP A 128 9.07 -17.72 25.49
CA ASP A 128 9.42 -16.29 25.44
C ASP A 128 9.84 -15.87 24.02
N VAL A 129 10.53 -16.78 23.31
CA VAL A 129 10.96 -16.57 21.92
C VAL A 129 9.77 -16.60 20.95
N LEU A 130 8.77 -17.45 21.22
CA LEU A 130 7.52 -17.50 20.46
C LEU A 130 6.64 -16.29 20.80
N ALA A 131 6.57 -15.88 22.07
CA ALA A 131 5.85 -14.70 22.51
C ALA A 131 6.44 -13.40 21.93
N ALA A 132 7.77 -13.31 21.72
CA ALA A 132 8.41 -12.17 21.06
C ALA A 132 7.97 -12.01 19.59
N ARG A 133 7.59 -13.11 18.92
CA ARG A 133 7.01 -13.06 17.56
C ARG A 133 5.53 -12.72 17.57
N SER A 134 4.79 -13.16 18.60
CA SER A 134 3.33 -13.04 18.64
C SER A 134 2.81 -11.77 19.29
N ALA A 135 3.51 -11.22 20.30
CA ALA A 135 3.11 -10.03 21.06
C ALA A 135 4.29 -9.38 21.82
N PRO A 136 5.26 -8.77 21.13
CA PRO A 136 6.41 -8.14 21.77
C PRO A 136 6.06 -6.86 22.54
N ASP A 137 4.92 -6.21 22.28
CA ASP A 137 4.48 -5.06 23.10
C ASP A 137 4.20 -5.49 24.56
N ALA A 138 3.74 -6.72 24.79
CA ALA A 138 3.53 -7.27 26.13
C ALA A 138 4.83 -7.74 26.81
N LEU A 139 5.87 -8.05 26.04
CA LEU A 139 7.20 -8.41 26.54
C LEU A 139 8.06 -7.17 26.80
N ALA A 140 7.92 -6.13 25.97
CA ALA A 140 8.65 -4.88 26.12
C ALA A 140 8.17 -4.04 27.32
N ASP A 141 6.94 -4.25 27.80
CA ASP A 141 6.46 -3.71 29.08
C ASP A 141 6.91 -4.56 30.30
N ARG A 142 7.40 -5.80 30.09
CA ARG A 142 7.89 -6.69 31.16
C ARG A 142 9.42 -6.72 31.29
N ASP A 143 10.16 -6.42 30.23
CA ASP A 143 11.63 -6.45 30.22
C ASP A 143 12.23 -5.02 30.20
N ASP A 144 12.39 -4.45 31.40
CA ASP A 144 13.50 -3.53 31.75
C ASP A 144 14.88 -4.23 31.67
N ARG A 145 15.03 -5.27 30.83
CA ARG A 145 16.24 -6.08 30.74
C ARG A 145 17.23 -5.43 29.77
N ARG A 146 18.15 -4.70 30.40
CA ARG A 146 19.37 -4.04 29.91
C ARG A 146 20.38 -4.94 29.17
N ASP A 147 19.96 -6.11 28.68
CA ASP A 147 20.82 -7.10 28.03
C ASP A 147 20.89 -6.96 26.50
N VAL A 148 20.10 -6.06 25.91
CA VAL A 148 20.16 -5.78 24.46
C VAL A 148 21.11 -4.62 24.21
N GLU A 149 22.08 -4.82 23.31
CA GLU A 149 22.93 -3.75 22.79
C GLU A 149 22.06 -2.81 21.94
N LEU A 150 21.62 -1.71 22.57
CA LEU A 150 20.70 -0.74 21.94
C LEU A 150 21.26 -0.15 20.64
N GLU A 151 22.58 0.02 20.59
CA GLU A 151 23.31 0.52 19.42
C GLU A 151 23.27 -0.49 18.28
N ALA A 152 23.57 -1.77 18.54
CA ALA A 152 23.46 -2.84 17.56
C ALA A 152 22.02 -2.97 17.03
N LEU A 153 21.02 -3.00 17.92
CA LEU A 153 19.60 -3.05 17.52
C LEU A 153 19.19 -1.86 16.65
N ARG A 154 19.71 -0.66 16.93
CA ARG A 154 19.44 0.54 16.14
C ARG A 154 20.00 0.40 14.73
N ASP A 155 21.25 -0.03 14.61
CA ASP A 155 21.91 -0.22 13.33
C ASP A 155 21.21 -1.31 12.51
N ASP A 156 20.89 -2.45 13.12
CA ASP A 156 20.15 -3.55 12.49
C ASP A 156 18.78 -3.07 11.94
N VAL A 157 18.03 -2.31 12.76
CA VAL A 157 16.73 -1.76 12.35
C VAL A 157 16.90 -0.77 11.19
N LEU A 158 17.90 0.11 11.25
CA LEU A 158 18.13 1.09 10.19
C LEU A 158 18.49 0.41 8.87
N ASP A 159 19.34 -0.61 8.91
CA ASP A 159 19.74 -1.36 7.73
C ASP A 159 18.56 -2.13 7.12
N GLN A 160 17.72 -2.79 7.94
CA GLN A 160 16.50 -3.43 7.44
C GLN A 160 15.47 -2.44 6.87
N LEU A 161 15.37 -1.22 7.42
CA LEU A 161 14.50 -0.17 6.86
C LEU A 161 15.03 0.37 5.52
N ARG A 162 16.35 0.41 5.33
CA ARG A 162 16.99 0.77 4.05
C ARG A 162 16.78 -0.32 3.01
N ASP A 163 16.95 -1.59 3.39
CA ASP A 163 16.65 -2.74 2.55
C ASP A 163 15.19 -2.72 2.09
N LEU A 164 14.26 -2.39 2.99
CA LEU A 164 12.85 -2.20 2.66
C LEU A 164 12.65 -1.08 1.63
N ALA A 165 13.35 0.05 1.77
CA ALA A 165 13.27 1.16 0.82
C ALA A 165 13.80 0.75 -0.57
N ASP A 166 14.91 0.03 -0.63
CA ASP A 166 15.50 -0.48 -1.87
C ASP A 166 14.61 -1.54 -2.54
N GLU A 167 13.98 -2.41 -1.75
CA GLU A 167 12.98 -3.35 -2.25
C GLU A 167 11.82 -2.58 -2.92
N ILE A 168 11.30 -1.53 -2.28
CA ILE A 168 10.20 -0.71 -2.82
C ILE A 168 10.61 0.01 -4.11
N ALA A 169 11.83 0.55 -4.16
CA ALA A 169 12.37 1.24 -5.33
C ALA A 169 12.46 0.29 -6.54
N ASN A 170 12.91 -0.94 -6.30
CA ASN A 170 13.14 -1.96 -7.32
C ASN A 170 11.91 -2.85 -7.61
N ALA A 171 10.87 -2.79 -6.79
CA ALA A 171 9.72 -3.69 -6.87
C ALA A 171 9.03 -3.71 -8.24
N ARG A 172 8.97 -2.57 -8.94
CA ARG A 172 8.38 -2.47 -10.28
C ARG A 172 9.16 -3.29 -11.30
N GLU A 173 10.48 -3.27 -11.22
CA GLU A 173 11.34 -4.02 -12.14
C GLU A 173 11.31 -5.51 -11.82
N ALA A 174 11.27 -5.87 -10.53
CA ALA A 174 11.08 -7.24 -10.08
C ALA A 174 9.74 -7.84 -10.60
N VAL A 175 8.64 -7.08 -10.50
CA VAL A 175 7.34 -7.49 -11.07
C VAL A 175 7.43 -7.62 -12.59
N ALA A 176 8.05 -6.65 -13.27
CA ALA A 176 8.17 -6.68 -14.73
C ALA A 176 9.03 -7.83 -15.25
N ALA A 177 10.02 -8.30 -14.48
CA ALA A 177 10.88 -9.43 -14.86
C ALA A 177 10.09 -10.74 -15.06
N ARG A 178 8.88 -10.85 -14.54
CA ARG A 178 8.01 -12.03 -14.64
C ARG A 178 7.16 -12.09 -15.90
N ALA A 179 7.15 -11.01 -16.68
CA ALA A 179 6.28 -10.87 -17.83
C ALA A 179 6.45 -11.97 -18.90
N PRO A 180 7.68 -12.38 -19.27
CA PRO A 180 7.88 -13.39 -20.34
C PRO A 180 7.25 -14.76 -20.04
N GLY A 181 7.08 -15.12 -18.77
CA GLY A 181 6.43 -16.38 -18.38
C GLY A 181 4.91 -16.33 -18.34
N LEU A 182 4.31 -15.14 -18.39
CA LEU A 182 2.86 -14.93 -18.19
C LEU A 182 2.15 -14.44 -19.45
N VAL A 183 2.86 -13.72 -20.32
CA VAL A 183 2.33 -13.19 -21.58
C VAL A 183 3.23 -13.65 -22.71
N ALA A 184 2.64 -14.38 -23.66
CA ALA A 184 3.37 -14.84 -24.82
C ALA A 184 3.80 -13.64 -25.70
N PRO A 185 5.00 -13.68 -26.30
CA PRO A 185 5.41 -12.69 -27.28
C PRO A 185 4.40 -12.60 -28.43
N GLY A 186 4.10 -11.38 -28.89
CA GLY A 186 3.15 -11.16 -29.97
C GLY A 186 1.66 -11.32 -29.59
N ALA A 187 1.34 -11.54 -28.31
CA ALA A 187 -0.06 -11.61 -27.86
C ALA A 187 -0.77 -10.24 -27.94
N VAL A 188 -2.11 -10.28 -28.02
CA VAL A 188 -2.97 -9.10 -27.83
C VAL A 188 -3.41 -9.03 -26.37
N VAL A 189 -3.10 -7.92 -25.69
CA VAL A 189 -3.35 -7.76 -24.24
C VAL A 189 -4.35 -6.64 -23.98
N LEU A 190 -5.29 -6.87 -23.05
CA LEU A 190 -6.24 -5.86 -22.59
C LEU A 190 -5.74 -5.21 -21.29
N THR A 191 -5.87 -3.88 -21.16
CA THR A 191 -5.55 -3.14 -19.92
C THR A 191 -6.54 -1.99 -19.72
N ALA A 192 -6.61 -1.45 -18.49
CA ALA A 192 -7.39 -0.26 -18.16
C ALA A 192 -6.48 0.86 -17.63
N GLY A 193 -6.72 2.08 -18.10
CA GLY A 193 -6.07 3.28 -17.58
C GLY A 193 -4.54 3.30 -17.72
N ARG A 194 -3.91 4.23 -16.99
CA ARG A 194 -2.48 4.53 -17.02
C ARG A 194 -1.76 3.93 -15.81
N SER A 195 -1.01 2.85 -16.02
CA SER A 195 -0.14 2.27 -15.00
C SER A 195 1.31 2.14 -15.47
N ARG A 196 2.25 2.67 -14.67
CA ARG A 196 3.70 2.56 -14.93
C ARG A 196 4.21 1.13 -14.75
N SER A 197 3.60 0.35 -13.85
CA SER A 197 3.94 -1.05 -13.65
C SER A 197 3.48 -1.89 -14.85
N VAL A 198 2.28 -1.63 -15.38
CA VAL A 198 1.80 -2.28 -16.61
C VAL A 198 2.69 -1.95 -17.79
N ALA A 199 3.04 -0.68 -17.99
CA ALA A 199 3.96 -0.29 -19.07
C ALA A 199 5.32 -1.00 -18.98
N ALA A 200 5.92 -1.09 -17.78
CA ALA A 200 7.18 -1.80 -17.57
C ALA A 200 7.06 -3.31 -17.80
N PHE A 201 5.97 -3.91 -17.33
CA PHE A 201 5.67 -5.34 -17.50
C PHE A 201 5.47 -5.69 -18.98
N LEU A 202 4.61 -4.95 -19.69
CA LEU A 202 4.34 -5.18 -21.11
C LEU A 202 5.56 -4.94 -21.99
N ARG A 203 6.45 -4.02 -21.61
CA ARG A 203 7.72 -3.81 -22.31
C ARG A 203 8.59 -5.07 -22.30
N ARG A 204 8.60 -5.82 -21.19
CA ARG A 204 9.32 -7.09 -21.09
C ARG A 204 8.57 -8.26 -21.74
N ALA A 205 7.25 -8.24 -21.78
CA ALA A 205 6.44 -9.26 -22.47
C ALA A 205 6.51 -9.16 -24.01
N ALA A 206 6.75 -7.96 -24.56
CA ALA A 206 6.73 -7.69 -26.00
C ALA A 206 5.46 -8.20 -26.72
N PRO A 207 4.25 -7.74 -26.31
CA PRO A 207 3.01 -8.04 -27.02
C PRO A 207 3.00 -7.40 -28.41
N ALA A 208 2.21 -7.95 -29.34
CA ALA A 208 2.00 -7.34 -30.67
C ALA A 208 1.07 -6.13 -30.59
N GLU A 209 0.02 -6.22 -29.75
CA GLU A 209 -0.98 -5.18 -29.60
C GLU A 209 -1.40 -5.06 -28.12
N VAL A 210 -1.59 -3.83 -27.67
CA VAL A 210 -2.16 -3.50 -26.36
C VAL A 210 -3.44 -2.70 -26.57
N VAL A 211 -4.57 -3.32 -26.21
CA VAL A 211 -5.87 -2.67 -26.18
C VAL A 211 -6.04 -2.03 -24.80
N VAL A 212 -6.28 -0.72 -24.76
CA VAL A 212 -6.45 0.03 -23.50
C VAL A 212 -7.83 0.66 -23.42
N VAL A 213 -8.54 0.37 -22.33
CA VAL A 213 -9.75 1.08 -21.93
C VAL A 213 -9.34 2.43 -21.32
N ASP A 214 -9.65 3.50 -22.05
CA ASP A 214 -9.24 4.87 -21.72
C ASP A 214 -10.17 5.90 -22.36
N GLU A 215 -10.92 6.63 -21.53
CA GLU A 215 -11.89 7.64 -21.98
C GLU A 215 -11.19 8.90 -22.53
N ASP A 216 -10.13 9.37 -21.85
CA ASP A 216 -9.47 10.64 -22.17
C ASP A 216 -8.33 10.51 -23.19
N GLY A 217 -7.92 9.29 -23.53
CA GLY A 217 -6.79 9.00 -24.43
C GLY A 217 -5.39 9.24 -23.84
N ARG A 218 -5.30 9.74 -22.60
CA ARG A 218 -4.03 10.02 -21.91
C ARG A 218 -3.23 8.75 -21.59
N ALA A 219 -3.92 7.66 -21.26
CA ALA A 219 -3.27 6.38 -20.99
C ALA A 219 -2.76 5.73 -22.27
N ALA A 220 -3.55 5.75 -23.35
CA ALA A 220 -3.16 5.26 -24.66
C ALA A 220 -1.90 5.95 -25.18
N ALA A 221 -1.85 7.29 -25.14
CA ALA A 221 -0.68 8.06 -25.54
C ALA A 221 0.55 7.75 -24.67
N ALA A 222 0.36 7.52 -23.36
CA ALA A 222 1.44 7.15 -22.47
C ALA A 222 1.99 5.73 -22.75
N LEU A 223 1.11 4.77 -23.05
CA LEU A 223 1.50 3.41 -23.43
C LEU A 223 2.21 3.38 -24.78
N ALA A 224 1.71 4.10 -25.78
CA ALA A 224 2.33 4.19 -27.10
C ALA A 224 3.77 4.71 -27.03
N ARG A 225 4.03 5.73 -26.19
CA ARG A 225 5.40 6.20 -25.92
C ARG A 225 6.26 5.18 -25.18
N ALA A 226 5.66 4.40 -24.29
CA ALA A 226 6.39 3.43 -23.47
C ALA A 226 6.69 2.11 -24.20
N LEU A 227 5.94 1.81 -25.26
CA LEU A 227 5.93 0.55 -26.02
C LEU A 227 5.99 0.84 -27.54
N PRO A 228 7.11 1.32 -28.08
CA PRO A 228 7.21 1.71 -29.49
C PRO A 228 7.06 0.53 -30.46
N ALA A 229 7.33 -0.70 -30.01
CA ALA A 229 7.25 -1.91 -30.84
C ALA A 229 5.85 -2.56 -30.87
N ALA A 230 4.93 -2.13 -30.01
CA ALA A 230 3.58 -2.70 -29.92
C ALA A 230 2.55 -1.72 -30.48
N ALA A 231 1.55 -2.22 -31.22
CA ALA A 231 0.39 -1.42 -31.58
C ALA A 231 -0.42 -1.07 -30.33
N VAL A 232 -0.86 0.18 -30.18
CA VAL A 232 -1.71 0.59 -29.05
C VAL A 232 -3.08 1.01 -29.59
N THR A 233 -4.12 0.28 -29.19
CA THR A 233 -5.50 0.55 -29.60
C THR A 233 -6.29 1.07 -28.41
N ARG A 234 -6.80 2.29 -28.53
CA ARG A 234 -7.69 2.89 -27.52
C ARG A 234 -9.12 2.43 -27.75
N VAL A 235 -9.80 2.06 -26.66
CA VAL A 235 -11.24 1.77 -26.64
C VAL A 235 -11.89 2.49 -25.45
N THR A 236 -13.19 2.77 -25.55
CA THR A 236 -13.98 3.25 -24.40
C THR A 236 -14.46 2.06 -23.57
N ALA A 237 -14.92 2.33 -22.35
CA ALA A 237 -15.47 1.31 -21.45
C ALA A 237 -16.61 0.50 -22.09
N ALA A 238 -17.46 1.14 -22.89
CA ALA A 238 -18.57 0.49 -23.61
C ALA A 238 -18.09 -0.59 -24.60
N ALA A 239 -16.91 -0.42 -25.18
CA ALA A 239 -16.33 -1.36 -26.15
C ALA A 239 -15.48 -2.45 -25.49
N ALA A 240 -15.17 -2.36 -24.18
CA ALA A 240 -14.32 -3.33 -23.47
C ALA A 240 -14.83 -4.76 -23.62
N ALA A 241 -16.14 -4.95 -23.45
CA ALA A 241 -16.78 -6.24 -23.63
C ALA A 241 -16.73 -6.71 -25.09
N ALA A 242 -16.73 -5.85 -26.11
CA ALA A 242 -16.64 -6.32 -27.50
C ALA A 242 -15.22 -6.83 -27.83
N VAL A 243 -14.19 -6.13 -27.34
CA VAL A 243 -12.79 -6.41 -27.69
C VAL A 243 -12.12 -7.49 -26.84
N ALA A 244 -12.66 -7.79 -25.66
CA ALA A 244 -12.08 -8.80 -24.76
C ALA A 244 -11.97 -10.20 -25.40
N GLY A 245 -12.81 -10.53 -26.40
CA GLY A 245 -12.72 -11.82 -27.11
C GLY A 245 -11.45 -12.00 -27.93
N ARG A 246 -10.94 -10.91 -28.51
CA ARG A 246 -9.69 -10.88 -29.28
C ARG A 246 -8.45 -10.95 -28.39
N CYS A 247 -8.57 -10.49 -27.15
CA CYS A 247 -7.44 -10.43 -26.22
C CYS A 247 -7.13 -11.81 -25.64
N ARG A 248 -5.84 -12.07 -25.39
CA ARG A 248 -5.36 -13.33 -24.80
C ARG A 248 -5.51 -13.34 -23.28
N CYS A 249 -5.29 -12.20 -22.65
CA CYS A 249 -5.39 -11.95 -21.22
C CYS A 249 -5.66 -10.46 -20.96
N ALA A 250 -6.05 -10.14 -19.74
CA ALA A 250 -5.98 -8.78 -19.21
C ALA A 250 -4.80 -8.62 -18.25
N VAL A 251 -4.15 -7.46 -18.30
CA VAL A 251 -3.12 -7.05 -17.35
C VAL A 251 -3.56 -5.75 -16.70
N LEU A 252 -3.82 -5.81 -15.39
CA LEU A 252 -4.34 -4.68 -14.61
C LEU A 252 -3.29 -4.22 -13.60
N GLY A 253 -3.07 -2.91 -13.54
CA GLY A 253 -2.29 -2.31 -12.46
C GLY A 253 -3.19 -1.98 -11.27
N CYS A 254 -2.75 -2.32 -10.05
CA CYS A 254 -3.48 -1.94 -8.84
C CYS A 254 -2.77 -0.83 -8.05
N SER A 255 -3.57 -0.10 -7.27
CA SER A 255 -3.13 0.77 -6.19
C SER A 255 -2.94 -0.01 -4.89
N ALA A 256 -3.79 -1.00 -4.64
CA ALA A 256 -3.67 -1.94 -3.53
C ALA A 256 -4.23 -3.33 -3.91
N ALA A 257 -3.67 -4.38 -3.32
CA ALA A 257 -4.30 -5.70 -3.28
C ALA A 257 -4.75 -5.99 -1.85
N LEU A 258 -5.86 -6.69 -1.69
CA LEU A 258 -6.59 -6.88 -0.45
C LEU A 258 -6.34 -8.27 0.12
N ALA A 259 -6.70 -8.47 1.38
CA ALA A 259 -6.49 -9.70 2.13
C ALA A 259 -7.23 -10.91 1.55
N ASP A 260 -8.40 -10.67 0.96
CA ASP A 260 -9.17 -11.69 0.24
C ASP A 260 -8.71 -11.91 -1.20
N GLY A 261 -7.69 -11.17 -1.66
CA GLY A 261 -7.15 -11.26 -3.01
C GLY A 261 -7.82 -10.32 -4.02
N GLY A 262 -8.82 -9.53 -3.60
CA GLY A 262 -9.37 -8.46 -4.44
C GLY A 262 -8.36 -7.34 -4.66
N ILE A 263 -8.62 -6.45 -5.62
CA ILE A 263 -7.74 -5.31 -5.90
C ILE A 263 -8.50 -3.98 -5.97
N ILE A 264 -7.82 -2.92 -5.57
CA ILE A 264 -8.21 -1.54 -5.82
C ILE A 264 -7.37 -1.04 -6.99
N ALA A 265 -8.01 -0.70 -8.10
CA ALA A 265 -7.37 -0.33 -9.35
C ALA A 265 -7.94 0.99 -9.89
N GLN A 266 -7.51 1.39 -11.09
CA GLN A 266 -8.04 2.59 -11.74
C GLN A 266 -9.48 2.38 -12.24
N PRO A 267 -10.25 3.47 -12.44
CA PRO A 267 -11.59 3.40 -13.02
C PRO A 267 -11.62 2.57 -14.31
N GLY A 268 -12.62 1.68 -14.42
CA GLY A 268 -12.79 0.80 -15.58
C GLY A 268 -12.03 -0.53 -15.48
N ALA A 269 -11.17 -0.72 -14.47
CA ALA A 269 -10.49 -1.99 -14.24
C ALA A 269 -11.48 -3.14 -13.95
N ARG A 270 -12.57 -2.87 -13.21
CA ARG A 270 -13.60 -3.89 -12.95
C ARG A 270 -14.32 -4.29 -14.22
N LEU A 271 -14.66 -3.33 -15.08
CA LEU A 271 -15.31 -3.61 -16.37
C LEU A 271 -14.44 -4.49 -17.27
N VAL A 272 -13.13 -4.23 -17.30
CA VAL A 272 -12.18 -5.10 -18.01
C VAL A 272 -12.15 -6.50 -17.40
N ALA A 273 -12.10 -6.62 -16.07
CA ALA A 273 -12.06 -7.90 -15.39
C ALA A 273 -13.35 -8.72 -15.63
N GLU A 274 -14.53 -8.09 -15.54
CA GLU A 274 -15.83 -8.72 -15.83
C GLU A 274 -15.92 -9.16 -17.31
N ALA A 275 -15.47 -8.31 -18.25
CA ALA A 275 -15.44 -8.65 -19.68
C ALA A 275 -14.52 -9.84 -20.00
N CYS A 276 -13.40 -9.95 -19.30
CA CYS A 276 -12.47 -11.08 -19.42
C CYS A 276 -13.04 -12.35 -18.78
N ALA A 277 -13.62 -12.25 -17.59
CA ALA A 277 -14.26 -13.36 -16.90
C ALA A 277 -15.39 -13.98 -17.73
N ALA A 278 -16.25 -13.15 -18.34
CA ALA A 278 -17.32 -13.59 -19.23
C ALA A 278 -16.82 -14.40 -20.45
N ARG A 279 -15.55 -14.25 -20.83
CA ARG A 279 -14.90 -14.98 -21.92
C ARG A 279 -13.81 -15.95 -21.49
N ARG A 280 -13.71 -16.24 -20.18
CA ARG A 280 -12.70 -17.14 -19.60
C ARG A 280 -11.27 -16.74 -20.02
N LYS A 281 -11.00 -15.43 -20.03
CA LYS A 281 -9.67 -14.88 -20.28
C LYS A 281 -9.02 -14.55 -18.93
N PRO A 282 -7.76 -14.95 -18.72
CA PRO A 282 -7.10 -14.73 -17.44
C PRO A 282 -6.83 -13.23 -17.21
N VAL A 283 -7.04 -12.78 -15.98
CA VAL A 283 -6.81 -11.43 -15.47
C VAL A 283 -5.60 -11.45 -14.54
N LEU A 284 -4.53 -10.78 -14.96
CA LEU A 284 -3.27 -10.65 -14.22
C LEU A 284 -3.26 -9.30 -13.49
N ALA A 285 -3.22 -9.32 -12.17
CA ALA A 285 -3.13 -8.12 -11.35
C ALA A 285 -1.69 -7.87 -10.90
N LEU A 286 -1.11 -6.75 -11.34
CA LEU A 286 0.25 -6.35 -10.99
C LEU A 286 0.25 -5.61 -9.65
N CYS A 287 0.74 -6.27 -8.60
CA CYS A 287 0.78 -5.75 -7.24
C CYS A 287 2.14 -6.00 -6.58
N ALA A 288 2.98 -4.98 -6.44
CA ALA A 288 4.14 -5.07 -5.58
C ALA A 288 3.72 -5.32 -4.11
N LEU A 289 4.56 -5.99 -3.32
CA LEU A 289 4.23 -6.40 -1.95
C LEU A 289 3.89 -5.23 -1.02
N TYR A 290 4.55 -4.08 -1.18
CA TYR A 290 4.23 -2.88 -0.37
C TYR A 290 2.82 -2.32 -0.60
N LYS A 291 2.09 -2.80 -1.62
CA LYS A 291 0.69 -2.45 -1.91
C LYS A 291 -0.30 -3.48 -1.37
N LEU A 292 0.15 -4.62 -0.81
CA LEU A 292 -0.74 -5.60 -0.20
C LEU A 292 -1.24 -5.06 1.13
N ALA A 293 -2.55 -4.92 1.30
CA ALA A 293 -3.17 -4.33 2.47
C ALA A 293 -3.96 -5.40 3.25
N PRO A 294 -3.88 -5.44 4.60
CA PRO A 294 -4.67 -6.33 5.44
C PRO A 294 -6.13 -5.85 5.57
N LEU A 295 -6.71 -5.42 4.45
CA LEU A 295 -8.10 -4.99 4.31
C LEU A 295 -8.81 -5.98 3.41
N HIS A 296 -10.06 -6.30 3.70
CA HIS A 296 -10.86 -7.19 2.83
C HIS A 296 -11.62 -6.36 1.79
N HIS A 297 -12.03 -6.99 0.69
CA HIS A 297 -12.80 -6.35 -0.37
C HIS A 297 -14.06 -5.70 0.20
N PRO A 298 -14.47 -4.53 -0.35
CA PRO A 298 -15.51 -3.71 0.24
C PRO A 298 -16.88 -4.40 0.11
N GLY A 299 -17.30 -5.15 1.13
CA GLY A 299 -18.71 -5.50 1.29
C GLY A 299 -19.57 -4.34 1.82
N ALA A 300 -18.94 -3.31 2.43
CA ALA A 300 -19.63 -2.25 3.16
C ALA A 300 -18.95 -0.87 3.06
N ALA A 301 -19.69 0.18 3.44
CA ALA A 301 -19.46 1.60 3.25
C ALA A 301 -18.04 2.16 3.48
N ALA A 302 -17.21 1.52 4.32
CA ALA A 302 -15.88 1.99 4.69
C ALA A 302 -14.89 2.04 3.51
N ALA A 303 -14.93 1.08 2.59
CA ALA A 303 -14.04 1.10 1.43
C ALA A 303 -14.66 1.73 0.18
N ARG A 304 -16.00 1.93 0.14
CA ARG A 304 -16.59 3.00 -0.68
C ARG A 304 -16.06 4.36 -0.24
N ALA A 305 -15.93 4.62 1.06
CA ALA A 305 -15.32 5.85 1.57
C ALA A 305 -13.82 5.95 1.25
N ALA A 306 -13.05 4.85 1.25
CA ALA A 306 -11.64 4.87 0.81
C ALA A 306 -11.46 5.10 -0.70
N VAL A 307 -12.36 4.57 -1.54
CA VAL A 307 -12.41 4.82 -3.00
C VAL A 307 -13.02 6.19 -3.33
N ALA A 308 -13.91 6.69 -2.48
CA ALA A 308 -14.59 7.99 -2.60
C ALA A 308 -13.88 9.12 -1.86
N ALA A 309 -12.83 8.84 -1.07
CA ALA A 309 -12.06 9.84 -0.36
C ALA A 309 -11.22 10.64 -1.36
N ASP A 310 -11.79 11.80 -1.67
CA ASP A 310 -11.19 13.06 -2.10
C ASP A 310 -10.65 13.19 -3.53
N MET A 311 -11.38 14.00 -4.31
CA MET A 311 -11.07 15.44 -4.45
C MET A 311 -12.32 16.23 -4.88
N SER A 312 -12.34 17.52 -4.52
CA SER A 312 -13.27 18.52 -5.09
C SER A 312 -13.30 18.45 -6.62
N LEU A 313 -14.50 18.54 -7.20
CA LEU A 313 -14.75 18.50 -8.65
C LEU A 313 -13.85 19.46 -9.46
N GLY A 314 -13.35 20.53 -8.84
CA GLY A 314 -12.46 21.51 -9.49
C GLY A 314 -11.10 20.98 -9.95
N ALA A 315 -10.64 19.81 -9.46
CA ALA A 315 -9.39 19.19 -9.91
C ALA A 315 -9.56 17.89 -10.72
N ALA A 316 -10.77 17.32 -10.72
CA ALA A 316 -11.04 16.02 -11.35
C ALA A 316 -11.57 16.15 -12.78
N LEU A 317 -12.18 17.28 -13.13
CA LEU A 317 -12.72 17.50 -14.46
C LEU A 317 -11.81 18.48 -15.22
N PRO A 318 -11.34 18.14 -16.43
CA PRO A 318 -11.11 19.21 -17.40
C PRO A 318 -12.43 19.97 -17.51
N PHE A 319 -12.34 21.29 -17.60
CA PHE A 319 -13.39 22.31 -17.51
C PHE A 319 -14.67 22.14 -18.38
N GLY A 320 -14.96 20.96 -18.95
CA GLY A 320 -16.09 20.70 -19.86
C GLY A 320 -16.86 19.40 -19.65
N ALA A 321 -16.72 18.71 -18.49
CA ALA A 321 -17.50 17.50 -18.18
C ALA A 321 -18.67 17.76 -17.21
N LEU A 322 -18.79 18.97 -16.67
CA LEU A 322 -20.01 19.43 -16.03
C LEU A 322 -20.83 20.22 -17.07
N PRO A 323 -22.15 20.04 -17.13
CA PRO A 323 -23.02 21.00 -17.79
C PRO A 323 -23.16 22.25 -16.90
N CYS A 324 -22.04 22.88 -16.51
CA CYS A 324 -22.05 24.24 -15.96
C CYS A 324 -22.29 25.28 -17.07
N ASP A 325 -22.24 24.84 -18.33
CA ASP A 325 -22.40 25.69 -19.51
C ASP A 325 -23.74 25.46 -20.21
N ALA A 326 -24.56 24.51 -19.72
CA ALA A 326 -25.83 24.15 -20.34
C ALA A 326 -26.96 25.13 -19.95
N GLY A 327 -26.71 26.44 -19.95
CA GLY A 327 -27.72 27.51 -19.96
C GLY A 327 -28.90 27.41 -18.97
N ALA A 328 -28.80 26.59 -17.93
CA ALA A 328 -29.89 26.29 -17.03
C ALA A 328 -29.93 27.37 -15.94
N ASP A 329 -31.12 27.95 -15.75
CA ASP A 329 -31.40 28.95 -14.74
C ASP A 329 -30.90 28.48 -13.36
N PRO A 330 -29.99 29.23 -12.69
CA PRO A 330 -29.45 28.86 -11.38
C PRO A 330 -30.52 28.79 -10.27
N LEU A 331 -31.76 29.24 -10.53
CA LEU A 331 -32.90 29.14 -9.63
C LEU A 331 -33.79 27.91 -9.89
N ALA A 332 -33.59 27.19 -11.00
CA ALA A 332 -34.41 26.06 -11.40
C ALA A 332 -33.71 24.73 -11.09
N ALA A 333 -34.14 24.12 -9.97
CA ALA A 333 -33.72 22.82 -9.43
C ALA A 333 -32.31 22.76 -8.79
N PRO A 334 -32.13 21.96 -7.71
CA PRO A 334 -30.80 21.72 -7.15
C PRO A 334 -29.90 21.06 -8.21
N ALA A 335 -28.66 21.56 -8.33
CA ALA A 335 -27.67 21.01 -9.25
C ALA A 335 -27.53 19.48 -9.05
N PRO A 336 -27.38 18.70 -10.14
CA PRO A 336 -27.25 17.26 -10.03
C PRO A 336 -26.00 16.90 -9.22
N ALA A 337 -26.12 15.90 -8.35
CA ALA A 337 -25.00 15.38 -7.58
C ALA A 337 -24.04 14.59 -8.49
N VAL A 338 -23.04 15.28 -9.05
CA VAL A 338 -22.02 14.67 -9.90
C VAL A 338 -20.93 14.04 -9.03
N ARG A 339 -20.61 12.76 -9.30
CA ARG A 339 -19.57 11.99 -8.60
C ARG A 339 -18.55 11.49 -9.60
N HIS A 340 -17.28 11.66 -9.29
CA HIS A 340 -16.17 11.17 -10.11
C HIS A 340 -15.31 10.18 -9.30
N PRO A 341 -15.60 8.87 -9.33
CA PRO A 341 -14.79 7.88 -8.62
C PRO A 341 -13.35 7.86 -9.15
N ARG A 342 -12.37 7.80 -8.25
CA ARG A 342 -10.94 7.80 -8.61
C ARG A 342 -10.32 6.41 -8.67
N ALA A 343 -11.01 5.42 -8.13
CA ALA A 343 -10.58 4.04 -8.14
C ALA A 343 -11.78 3.12 -8.38
N ASP A 344 -11.47 1.90 -8.77
CA ASP A 344 -12.42 0.82 -8.97
C ASP A 344 -12.03 -0.36 -8.08
N ALA A 345 -13.02 -1.08 -7.58
CA ALA A 345 -12.81 -2.23 -6.73
C ALA A 345 -13.13 -3.50 -7.52
N VAL A 346 -12.11 -4.31 -7.78
CA VAL A 346 -12.25 -5.59 -8.47
C VAL A 346 -12.29 -6.71 -7.41
N PRO A 347 -13.39 -7.48 -7.34
CA PRO A 347 -13.49 -8.60 -6.40
C PRO A 347 -12.48 -9.71 -6.71
N PRO A 348 -12.11 -10.54 -5.71
CA PRO A 348 -11.12 -11.61 -5.90
C PRO A 348 -11.51 -12.62 -6.97
N ASP A 349 -12.80 -12.90 -7.16
CA ASP A 349 -13.30 -13.88 -8.15
C ASP A 349 -13.01 -13.48 -9.60
N LEU A 350 -12.68 -12.21 -9.86
CA LEU A 350 -12.33 -11.70 -11.18
C LEU A 350 -10.82 -11.55 -11.40
N VAL A 351 -10.00 -11.96 -10.43
CA VAL A 351 -8.54 -11.91 -10.51
C VAL A 351 -8.02 -13.34 -10.55
N ASP A 352 -7.28 -13.72 -11.60
CA ASP A 352 -6.73 -15.06 -11.70
C ASP A 352 -5.35 -15.17 -11.03
N LEU A 353 -4.50 -14.15 -11.21
CA LEU A 353 -3.13 -14.15 -10.70
C LEU A 353 -2.71 -12.79 -10.14
N LEU A 354 -2.18 -12.80 -8.93
CA LEU A 354 -1.45 -11.70 -8.32
C LEU A 354 0.04 -11.81 -8.68
N VAL A 355 0.53 -10.88 -9.49
CA VAL A 355 1.94 -10.81 -9.89
C VAL A 355 2.65 -9.83 -8.96
N THR A 356 3.44 -10.36 -8.04
CA THR A 356 4.18 -9.58 -7.04
C THR A 356 5.67 -9.47 -7.38
N ASN A 357 6.49 -8.96 -6.46
CA ASN A 357 7.95 -9.09 -6.53
C ASN A 357 8.48 -10.38 -5.87
N ALA A 358 7.69 -11.09 -5.04
CA ALA A 358 8.10 -12.34 -4.38
C ALA A 358 7.65 -13.61 -5.11
N GLY A 359 6.43 -13.65 -5.64
CA GLY A 359 6.00 -14.68 -6.60
C GLY A 359 4.81 -14.29 -7.47
N VAL A 360 4.40 -15.22 -8.33
CA VAL A 360 3.08 -15.21 -8.95
C VAL A 360 2.19 -16.08 -8.07
N HIS A 361 1.09 -15.53 -7.57
CA HIS A 361 0.24 -16.18 -6.58
C HIS A 361 -1.22 -16.16 -7.02
N ALA A 362 -1.97 -17.20 -6.65
CA ALA A 362 -3.43 -17.14 -6.71
C ALA A 362 -3.95 -16.14 -5.65
N PRO A 363 -5.12 -15.51 -5.87
CA PRO A 363 -5.72 -14.60 -4.89
C PRO A 363 -5.90 -15.22 -3.50
N SER A 364 -6.22 -16.52 -3.44
CA SER A 364 -6.38 -17.28 -2.19
C SER A 364 -5.11 -17.40 -1.35
N TYR A 365 -3.93 -17.10 -1.91
CA TYR A 365 -2.66 -17.08 -1.20
C TYR A 365 -2.38 -15.71 -0.54
N ALA A 366 -3.18 -14.67 -0.82
CA ALA A 366 -3.01 -13.33 -0.25
C ALA A 366 -2.98 -13.30 1.29
N PRO A 367 -3.83 -14.04 2.03
CA PRO A 367 -3.76 -14.08 3.50
C PRO A 367 -2.43 -14.61 4.03
N ARG A 368 -1.81 -15.57 3.31
CA ARG A 368 -0.51 -16.12 3.71
C ARG A 368 0.61 -15.12 3.49
N LEU A 369 0.61 -14.40 2.37
CA LEU A 369 1.56 -13.29 2.16
C LEU A 369 1.41 -12.22 3.23
N LEU A 370 0.18 -11.89 3.64
CA LEU A 370 -0.06 -10.94 4.73
C LEU A 370 0.50 -11.44 6.06
N ALA A 371 0.28 -12.71 6.41
CA ALA A 371 0.80 -13.30 7.64
C ALA A 371 2.34 -13.36 7.68
N GLU A 372 2.99 -13.45 6.52
CA GLU A 372 4.46 -13.38 6.39
C GLU A 372 4.99 -11.94 6.47
N MET A 373 4.19 -10.92 6.14
CA MET A 373 4.64 -9.52 6.06
C MET A 373 4.17 -8.61 7.18
N TYR A 374 3.12 -8.98 7.92
CA TYR A 374 2.49 -8.14 8.93
C TYR A 374 2.22 -8.91 10.22
N ALA A 375 2.44 -8.23 11.34
CA ALA A 375 1.93 -8.68 12.62
C ALA A 375 0.40 -8.52 12.67
N PRO A 376 -0.37 -9.52 13.14
CA PRO A 376 -1.83 -9.43 13.25
C PRO A 376 -2.32 -8.22 14.06
N GLU A 377 -1.54 -7.81 15.06
CA GLU A 377 -1.81 -6.68 15.95
C GLU A 377 -1.86 -5.34 15.21
N ASP A 378 -1.10 -5.20 14.13
CA ASP A 378 -1.01 -3.95 13.37
C ASP A 378 -1.95 -3.91 12.16
N HIS A 379 -2.82 -4.92 11.98
CA HIS A 379 -3.82 -4.89 10.92
C HIS A 379 -4.68 -3.62 11.03
N ASP A 380 -5.06 -3.25 12.25
CA ASP A 380 -5.78 -2.01 12.56
C ASP A 380 -4.89 -0.96 13.22
N LEU A 381 -4.16 -0.21 12.39
CA LEU A 381 -3.29 0.88 12.82
C LEU A 381 -4.04 2.03 13.52
N LEU A 382 -5.36 2.14 13.36
CA LEU A 382 -6.15 3.27 13.83
C LEU A 382 -6.95 2.96 15.11
N ARG A 383 -7.10 1.69 15.49
CA ARG A 383 -7.72 1.30 16.77
C ARG A 383 -6.80 1.42 17.97
N ALA A 384 -5.48 1.39 17.80
CA ALA A 384 -4.51 1.33 18.90
C ALA A 384 -4.34 2.62 19.73
N GLU A 385 -5.15 3.68 19.48
CA GLU A 385 -5.14 4.94 20.25
C GLU A 385 -6.42 5.14 21.13
N LEU A 386 -7.27 4.11 21.29
CA LEU A 386 -8.41 4.08 22.22
C LEU A 386 -8.08 3.23 23.45
#